data_AF-A0A3A1WRE2-F1
#
_entry.id   AF-A0A3A1WRE2-F1
#
_cell.length_a   1.000
_cell.length_b   1.000
_cell.length_c   1.000
_cell.angle_alpha   90.00
_cell.angle_beta   90.00
_cell.angle_gamma   90.00
#
_symmetry.space_group_name_H-M   'P 1'
#
loop_
_entity.id
_entity.type
_entity.pdbx_description
1 polymer ?
#
loop_
_entity_poly.entity_id
_entity_poly.type
_entity_poly.pdbx_seq_one_letter_code
_entity_poly.pdbx_strand_id
1 'polypeptide(L)'
;MKALPLDAARIAGQRLPAIRRITTADLTASLQRGLADFRRRPTHLVFLAAIYPLAGIAIALAATNANAFPILFPLVAGFALVGPVAALGFYEISRREERGEHPSWREAFAVPAGPARGAIGRVALALLALFALWLLSAQALFSLLAPPIAAPSYAAFLEALLATPAGWALLVLGHAVGFLFAAVAFSIGALSLPLILDRGYGAGEAMAASVAAVRANPLPMAVWAAMVAGLVMLGSLPLLVGLAVVLPVLGHATWHLYRRVMG
;
A
#
# COMPACT_ATOMS: atom_id res chain seq x y z
N MET A 1 -20.57 -3.53 -27.20
CA MET A 1 -19.55 -2.56 -26.74
C MET A 1 -20.14 -1.17 -26.73
N LYS A 2 -20.46 -0.60 -25.57
CA LYS A 2 -20.80 0.81 -25.43
C LYS A 2 -19.94 1.36 -24.30
N ALA A 3 -18.91 2.12 -24.65
CA ALA A 3 -18.18 2.93 -23.67
C ALA A 3 -19.18 3.93 -23.10
N LEU A 4 -19.39 3.91 -21.78
CA LEU A 4 -20.13 4.99 -21.11
C LEU A 4 -19.24 6.24 -21.13
N PRO A 5 -19.72 7.40 -21.61
CA PRO A 5 -18.99 8.64 -21.48
C PRO A 5 -19.15 9.09 -20.03
N LEU A 6 -18.22 8.71 -19.17
CA LEU A 6 -18.02 9.44 -17.93
C LEU A 6 -17.21 10.68 -18.30
N ASP A 7 -17.91 11.79 -18.55
CA ASP A 7 -17.36 13.15 -18.57
C ASP A 7 -16.87 13.53 -17.17
N ALA A 8 -15.90 12.78 -16.66
CA ALA A 8 -15.32 12.98 -15.35
C ALA A 8 -14.08 13.87 -15.49
N ALA A 9 -14.24 15.11 -15.02
CA ALA A 9 -13.21 16.01 -14.52
C ALA A 9 -12.05 16.35 -15.48
N ARG A 10 -12.22 17.46 -16.23
CA ARG A 10 -11.09 18.30 -16.60
C ARG A 10 -10.52 18.93 -15.33
N ILE A 11 -9.36 18.48 -14.90
CA ILE A 11 -8.48 19.25 -14.00
C ILE A 11 -7.19 19.45 -14.80
N ALA A 12 -6.73 20.69 -14.94
CA ALA A 12 -5.47 21.06 -15.62
C ALA A 12 -5.31 20.70 -17.13
N GLY A 13 -6.40 20.53 -17.89
CA GLY A 13 -6.35 20.54 -19.36
C GLY A 13 -5.94 19.22 -20.04
N GLN A 14 -5.55 18.18 -19.30
CA GLN A 14 -5.40 16.83 -19.85
C GLN A 14 -6.70 16.02 -19.69
N ARG A 15 -7.05 15.20 -20.69
CA ARG A 15 -8.14 14.22 -20.54
C ARG A 15 -7.66 13.11 -19.60
N LEU A 16 -8.45 12.77 -18.58
CA LEU A 16 -8.20 11.56 -17.77
C LEU A 16 -8.08 10.34 -18.69
N PRO A 17 -7.25 9.35 -18.34
CA PRO A 17 -7.11 8.14 -19.15
C PRO A 17 -8.46 7.41 -19.24
N ALA A 18 -8.73 6.79 -20.40
CA ALA A 18 -9.91 5.95 -20.55
C ALA A 18 -9.83 4.75 -19.60
N ILE A 19 -10.86 4.58 -18.77
CA ILE A 19 -10.94 3.51 -17.78
C ILE A 19 -11.70 2.32 -18.38
N ARG A 20 -11.05 1.16 -18.40
CA ARG A 20 -11.64 -0.10 -18.84
C ARG A 20 -12.25 -0.84 -17.65
N ARG A 21 -13.33 -1.57 -17.92
CA ARG A 21 -13.86 -2.54 -16.96
C ARG A 21 -13.01 -3.81 -16.99
N ILE A 22 -12.73 -4.36 -15.82
CA ILE A 22 -11.93 -5.57 -15.64
C ILE A 22 -12.75 -6.63 -14.89
N THR A 23 -12.27 -7.87 -14.95
CA THR A 23 -12.83 -9.03 -14.25
C THR A 23 -11.90 -9.50 -13.13
N THR A 24 -12.34 -10.44 -12.31
CA THR A 24 -11.47 -11.08 -11.31
C THR A 24 -10.35 -11.91 -11.96
N ALA A 25 -10.57 -12.45 -13.18
CA ALA A 25 -9.54 -13.17 -13.93
C ALA A 25 -8.35 -12.26 -14.32
N ASP A 26 -8.61 -10.97 -14.56
CA ASP A 26 -7.58 -9.97 -14.82
C ASP A 26 -6.66 -9.73 -13.62
N LEU A 27 -7.18 -9.91 -12.40
CA LEU A 27 -6.41 -9.80 -11.16
C LEU A 27 -5.41 -10.96 -11.03
N THR A 28 -5.89 -12.19 -11.25
CA THR A 28 -5.05 -13.40 -11.24
C THR A 28 -3.98 -13.32 -12.33
N ALA A 29 -4.34 -12.88 -13.53
CA ALA A 29 -3.39 -12.71 -14.62
C ALA A 29 -2.34 -11.62 -14.33
N SER A 30 -2.74 -10.54 -13.64
CA SER A 30 -1.81 -9.50 -13.17
C SER A 30 -0.84 -10.03 -12.12
N LEU A 31 -1.30 -10.83 -11.15
CA LEU A 31 -0.44 -11.50 -10.18
C LEU A 31 0.55 -12.47 -10.83
N GLN A 32 0.08 -13.31 -11.76
CA GLN A 32 0.93 -14.27 -12.46
C GLN A 32 2.04 -13.58 -13.23
N ARG A 33 1.73 -12.46 -13.90
CA ARG A 33 2.75 -11.63 -14.56
C ARG A 33 3.69 -10.97 -13.56
N GLY A 34 3.18 -10.42 -12.47
CA GLY A 34 4.03 -9.83 -11.43
C GLY A 34 5.00 -10.85 -10.80
N LEU A 35 4.55 -12.10 -10.64
CA LEU A 35 5.40 -13.21 -10.21
C LEU A 35 6.44 -13.60 -11.27
N ALA A 36 6.06 -13.56 -12.55
CA ALA A 36 7.00 -13.83 -13.65
C ALA A 36 8.11 -12.76 -13.70
N ASP A 37 7.76 -11.48 -13.58
CA ASP A 37 8.73 -10.38 -13.56
C ASP A 37 9.66 -10.49 -12.35
N PHE A 38 9.12 -10.79 -11.16
CA PHE A 38 9.93 -11.03 -9.96
C PHE A 38 10.91 -12.21 -10.13
N ARG A 39 10.48 -13.31 -10.77
CA ARG A 39 11.35 -14.48 -11.02
C ARG A 39 12.46 -14.16 -12.02
N ARG A 40 12.19 -13.30 -13.01
CA ARG A 40 13.19 -12.84 -13.98
C ARG A 40 14.18 -11.86 -13.35
N ARG A 41 13.71 -11.00 -12.44
CA ARG A 41 14.50 -9.97 -11.75
C ARG A 41 14.28 -10.04 -10.23
N PRO A 42 14.95 -10.97 -9.53
CA PRO A 42 14.77 -11.13 -8.10
C PRO A 42 15.29 -9.91 -7.35
N THR A 43 14.41 -9.21 -6.64
CA THR A 43 14.71 -8.00 -5.87
C THR A 43 14.58 -8.19 -4.36
N HIS A 44 14.38 -9.43 -3.92
CA HIS A 44 14.17 -9.81 -2.52
C HIS A 44 15.30 -9.36 -1.60
N LEU A 45 16.56 -9.39 -2.05
CA LEU A 45 17.71 -8.95 -1.25
C LEU A 45 17.64 -7.47 -0.86
N VAL A 46 17.12 -6.60 -1.74
CA VAL A 46 16.92 -5.16 -1.44
C VAL A 46 15.91 -4.99 -0.31
N PHE A 47 14.83 -5.78 -0.33
CA PHE A 47 13.80 -5.72 0.70
C PHE A 47 14.25 -6.33 2.01
N LEU A 48 14.97 -7.46 2.01
CA LEU A 48 15.55 -8.01 3.23
C LEU A 48 16.50 -6.99 3.87
N ALA A 49 17.34 -6.32 3.08
CA ALA A 49 18.23 -5.28 3.55
C ALA A 49 17.50 -4.04 4.10
N ALA A 50 16.25 -3.77 3.69
CA ALA A 50 15.43 -2.69 4.25
C ALA A 50 14.61 -3.12 5.48
N ILE A 51 14.04 -4.33 5.46
CA ILE A 51 13.18 -4.88 6.50
C ILE A 51 13.97 -5.17 7.78
N TYR A 52 15.09 -5.89 7.66
CA TYR A 52 15.77 -6.44 8.84
C TYR A 52 16.44 -5.42 9.74
N PRO A 53 17.07 -4.34 9.25
CA PRO A 53 17.59 -3.29 10.13
C PRO A 53 16.47 -2.63 10.94
N LEU A 54 15.32 -2.37 10.31
CA LEU A 54 14.18 -1.76 10.99
C LEU A 54 13.57 -2.71 12.03
N ALA A 55 13.41 -3.99 11.68
CA ALA A 55 12.95 -5.02 12.63
C ALA A 55 13.94 -5.20 13.79
N GLY A 56 15.24 -5.19 13.52
CA GLY A 56 16.29 -5.27 14.54
C GLY A 56 16.25 -4.09 15.52
N ILE A 57 16.05 -2.87 15.01
CA ILE A 57 15.85 -1.68 15.85
C ILE A 57 14.59 -1.83 16.71
N ALA A 58 13.49 -2.31 16.13
CA ALA A 58 12.24 -2.54 16.87
C ALA A 58 12.44 -3.50 18.04
N ILE A 59 13.08 -4.64 17.77
CA ILE A 59 13.34 -5.68 18.77
C ILE A 59 14.29 -5.15 19.85
N ALA A 60 15.36 -4.46 19.48
CA ALA A 60 16.31 -3.90 20.44
C ALA A 60 15.64 -2.88 21.38
N LEU A 61 14.75 -2.03 20.86
CA LEU A 61 13.98 -1.07 21.66
C LEU A 61 12.96 -1.78 22.56
N ALA A 62 12.27 -2.80 22.05
CA ALA A 62 11.34 -3.61 22.84
C ALA A 62 12.05 -4.34 24.00
N ALA A 63 13.26 -4.85 23.76
CA ALA A 63 14.01 -5.63 24.72
C ALA A 63 14.63 -4.79 25.85
N THR A 64 14.88 -3.50 25.60
CA THR A 64 15.60 -2.62 26.55
C THR A 64 14.68 -1.74 27.38
N ASN A 65 13.40 -1.61 27.02
CA ASN A 65 12.46 -0.73 27.72
C ASN A 65 11.10 -1.40 27.94
N ALA A 66 10.74 -1.67 29.20
CA ALA A 66 9.43 -2.21 29.58
C ALA A 66 8.25 -1.32 29.15
N ASN A 67 8.52 -0.05 28.81
CA ASN A 67 7.55 0.93 28.33
C ASN A 67 7.71 1.24 26.82
N ALA A 68 8.31 0.35 26.03
CA ALA A 68 8.49 0.55 24.58
C ALA A 68 7.19 0.56 23.76
N PHE A 69 6.04 0.19 24.37
CA PHE A 69 4.72 0.14 23.74
C PHE A 69 4.39 1.35 22.84
N PRO A 70 4.61 2.61 23.27
CA PRO A 70 4.26 3.77 22.46
C PRO A 70 5.20 4.01 21.28
N ILE A 71 6.41 3.44 21.25
CA ILE A 71 7.41 3.62 20.18
C ILE A 71 7.34 2.46 19.16
N LEU A 72 6.98 1.26 19.60
CA LEU A 72 6.87 0.10 18.70
C LEU A 72 5.80 0.31 17.64
N PHE A 73 4.65 0.89 18.03
CA PHE A 73 3.59 1.17 17.09
C PHE A 73 4.03 2.15 15.98
N PRO A 74 4.56 3.36 16.26
CA PRO A 74 5.13 4.25 15.25
C PRO A 74 6.22 3.60 14.38
N LEU A 75 7.07 2.75 14.93
CA LEU A 75 8.16 2.13 14.18
C LEU A 75 7.66 1.10 13.17
N VAL A 76 6.71 0.23 13.59
CA VAL A 76 6.03 -0.73 12.70
C VAL A 76 5.15 0.00 11.69
N ALA A 77 4.44 1.02 12.14
CA ALA A 77 3.61 1.85 11.28
C ALA A 77 4.47 2.58 10.23
N GLY A 78 5.66 3.06 10.59
CA GLY A 78 6.64 3.66 9.67
C GLY A 78 7.11 2.73 8.57
N PHE A 79 7.17 1.42 8.81
CA PHE A 79 7.47 0.43 7.78
C PHE A 79 6.40 0.41 6.66
N ALA A 80 5.13 0.64 6.99
CA ALA A 80 4.05 0.74 5.99
C ALA A 80 4.26 1.91 5.01
N LEU A 81 4.99 2.96 5.41
CA LEU A 81 5.32 4.11 4.57
C LEU A 81 6.48 3.86 3.60
N VAL A 82 7.26 2.80 3.79
CA VAL A 82 8.32 2.38 2.85
C VAL A 82 7.70 1.82 1.55
N GLY A 83 6.52 1.19 1.66
CA GLY A 83 5.82 0.54 0.56
C GLY A 83 5.60 1.42 -0.69
N PRO A 84 5.02 2.63 -0.57
CA PRO A 84 4.77 3.51 -1.72
C PRO A 84 6.03 3.93 -2.49
N VAL A 85 7.15 4.17 -1.79
CA VAL A 85 8.42 4.56 -2.43
C VAL A 85 9.08 3.35 -3.07
N ALA A 86 9.09 2.22 -2.36
CA ALA A 86 9.70 1.00 -2.87
C ALA A 86 8.95 0.42 -4.07
N ALA A 87 7.62 0.61 -4.15
CA ALA A 87 6.81 0.18 -5.30
C ALA A 87 7.19 0.87 -6.62
N LEU A 88 7.71 2.10 -6.57
CA LEU A 88 8.14 2.85 -7.77
C LEU A 88 9.21 2.12 -8.57
N GLY A 89 10.18 1.49 -7.89
CA GLY A 89 11.23 0.73 -8.56
C GLY A 89 10.67 -0.47 -9.33
N PHE A 90 9.64 -1.13 -8.80
CA PHE A 90 9.01 -2.28 -9.45
C PHE A 90 8.15 -1.89 -10.64
N TYR A 91 7.45 -0.76 -10.55
CA TYR A 91 6.74 -0.19 -11.70
C TYR A 91 7.71 0.08 -12.84
N GLU A 92 8.88 0.65 -12.54
CA GLU A 92 9.88 0.93 -13.57
C GLU A 92 10.46 -0.34 -14.19
N ILE A 93 10.82 -1.34 -13.39
CA ILE A 93 11.35 -2.61 -13.91
C ILE A 93 10.33 -3.22 -14.88
N SER A 94 9.06 -3.32 -14.46
CA SER A 94 7.99 -3.90 -15.29
C SER A 94 7.76 -3.09 -16.57
N ARG A 95 7.73 -1.74 -16.46
CA ARG A 95 7.57 -0.83 -17.59
C ARG A 95 8.65 -1.00 -18.65
N ARG A 96 9.90 -1.08 -18.21
CA ARG A 96 11.06 -1.22 -19.08
C ARG A 96 11.14 -2.62 -19.69
N GLU A 97 10.84 -3.66 -18.91
CA GLU A 97 10.74 -5.02 -19.46
C GLU A 97 9.64 -5.15 -20.52
N GLU A 98 8.48 -4.49 -20.33
CA GLU A 98 7.44 -4.43 -21.36
C GLU A 98 7.90 -3.72 -22.65
N ARG A 99 8.90 -2.85 -22.58
CA ARG A 99 9.54 -2.19 -23.74
C ARG A 99 10.71 -2.98 -24.33
N GLY A 100 11.02 -4.17 -23.79
CA GLY A 100 12.18 -4.96 -24.20
C GLY A 100 13.51 -4.42 -23.67
N GLU A 101 13.48 -3.48 -22.73
CA GLU A 101 14.67 -2.93 -22.08
C GLU A 101 15.14 -3.85 -20.93
N HIS A 102 16.41 -3.73 -20.54
CA HIS A 102 17.03 -4.56 -19.50
C HIS A 102 17.62 -3.73 -18.36
N PRO A 103 16.78 -3.06 -17.54
CA PRO A 103 17.28 -2.18 -16.50
C PRO A 103 17.98 -2.95 -15.38
N SER A 104 19.03 -2.33 -14.84
CA SER A 104 19.54 -2.74 -13.53
C SER A 104 18.57 -2.28 -12.43
N TRP A 105 18.54 -3.00 -11.29
CA TRP A 105 17.74 -2.57 -10.14
C TRP A 105 18.16 -1.18 -9.64
N ARG A 106 19.43 -0.82 -9.77
CA ARG A 106 19.95 0.52 -9.41
C ARG A 106 19.31 1.63 -10.23
N GLU A 107 19.20 1.43 -11.55
CA GLU A 107 18.53 2.39 -12.44
C GLU A 107 17.04 2.49 -12.16
N ALA A 108 16.40 1.37 -11.83
CA ALA A 108 14.98 1.35 -11.51
C ALA A 108 14.63 2.09 -10.21
N PHE A 109 15.49 2.00 -9.19
CA PHE A 109 15.31 2.77 -7.96
C PHE A 109 15.82 4.21 -8.05
N ALA A 110 16.53 4.59 -9.12
CA ALA A 110 16.91 5.96 -9.42
C ALA A 110 15.76 6.81 -10.03
N VAL A 111 14.61 6.19 -10.33
CA VAL A 111 13.41 6.82 -10.94
C VAL A 111 12.81 8.01 -10.20
N PRO A 112 12.94 8.16 -8.86
CA PRO A 112 12.69 9.43 -8.19
C PRO A 112 13.64 10.56 -8.66
N ALA A 113 14.38 10.39 -9.77
CA ALA A 113 15.19 11.39 -10.42
C ALA A 113 14.53 12.11 -11.64
N GLY A 114 13.34 11.74 -12.11
CA GLY A 114 12.74 12.31 -13.33
C GLY A 114 11.81 13.53 -13.16
N PRO A 115 11.22 14.05 -14.25
CA PRO A 115 10.18 15.11 -14.23
C PRO A 115 8.95 14.75 -13.36
N ALA A 116 8.68 13.45 -13.19
CA ALA A 116 7.59 12.92 -12.37
C ALA A 116 7.79 13.11 -10.85
N ARG A 117 8.99 13.46 -10.39
CA ARG A 117 9.37 13.62 -8.96
C ARG A 117 8.32 14.37 -8.13
N GLY A 118 7.94 15.55 -8.59
CA GLY A 118 7.03 16.41 -7.84
C GLY A 118 5.63 15.82 -7.71
N ALA A 119 5.14 15.15 -8.76
CA ALA A 119 3.83 14.49 -8.73
C ALA A 119 3.85 13.27 -7.80
N ILE A 120 4.88 12.43 -7.89
CA ILE A 120 5.09 11.28 -6.99
C ILE A 120 5.16 11.75 -5.53
N GLY A 121 5.96 12.79 -5.24
CA GLY A 121 6.10 13.35 -3.90
C GLY A 121 4.79 13.86 -3.31
N ARG A 122 3.92 14.48 -4.12
CA ARG A 122 2.59 14.93 -3.68
C ARG A 122 1.63 13.77 -3.39
N VAL A 123 1.66 12.70 -4.19
CA VAL A 123 0.88 11.49 -3.88
C VAL A 123 1.38 10.83 -2.59
N ALA A 124 2.70 10.70 -2.43
CA ALA A 124 3.30 10.17 -1.21
C ALA A 124 2.93 11.02 0.01
N LEU A 125 2.98 12.35 -0.09
CA LEU A 125 2.57 13.26 0.98
C LEU A 125 1.08 13.14 1.31
N ALA A 126 0.21 12.98 0.32
CA ALA A 126 -1.23 12.77 0.55
C ALA A 126 -1.49 11.45 1.30
N LEU A 127 -0.82 10.37 0.91
CA LEU A 127 -0.89 9.08 1.61
C LEU A 127 -0.31 9.17 3.03
N LEU A 128 0.79 9.90 3.20
CA LEU A 128 1.40 10.15 4.51
C LEU A 128 0.47 10.96 5.43
N ALA A 129 -0.17 12.00 4.92
CA ALA A 129 -1.14 12.79 5.68
C ALA A 129 -2.35 11.94 6.09
N LEU A 130 -2.87 11.12 5.18
CA LEU A 130 -3.97 10.19 5.48
C LEU A 130 -3.57 9.16 6.54
N PHE A 131 -2.34 8.66 6.46
CA PHE A 131 -1.77 7.77 7.46
C PHE A 131 -1.59 8.44 8.83
N ALA A 132 -1.09 9.68 8.88
CA ALA A 132 -0.99 10.44 10.13
C ALA A 132 -2.37 10.68 10.76
N LEU A 133 -3.38 11.02 9.96
CA LEU A 133 -4.76 11.14 10.43
C LEU A 133 -5.31 9.82 10.97
N TRP A 134 -4.96 8.69 10.34
CA TRP A 134 -5.29 7.37 10.87
C TRP A 134 -4.62 7.10 12.22
N LEU A 135 -3.33 7.41 12.39
CA LEU A 135 -2.62 7.24 13.67
C LEU A 135 -3.27 8.09 14.78
N LEU A 136 -3.60 9.35 14.48
CA LEU A 136 -4.32 10.23 15.42
C LEU A 136 -5.69 9.65 15.79
N SER A 137 -6.42 9.10 14.80
CA SER A 137 -7.72 8.46 15.04
C SER A 137 -7.58 7.20 15.89
N ALA A 138 -6.56 6.38 15.64
CA ALA A 138 -6.27 5.17 16.40
C ALA A 138 -5.90 5.51 17.85
N GLN A 139 -5.07 6.54 18.07
CA GLN A 139 -4.74 7.04 19.40
C GLN A 139 -5.97 7.56 20.13
N ALA A 140 -6.83 8.32 19.44
CA ALA A 140 -8.07 8.81 20.03
C ALA A 140 -9.01 7.66 20.44
N LEU A 141 -9.22 6.67 19.57
CA LEU A 141 -10.02 5.49 19.87
C LEU A 141 -9.45 4.71 21.05
N PHE A 142 -8.12 4.50 21.08
CA PHE A 142 -7.46 3.83 22.19
C PHE A 142 -7.65 4.61 23.49
N SER A 143 -7.42 5.92 23.51
CA SER A 143 -7.62 6.76 24.69
C SER A 143 -9.07 6.79 25.20
N LEU A 144 -10.05 6.63 24.31
CA LEU A 144 -11.48 6.65 24.67
C LEU A 144 -12.03 5.29 25.10
N LEU A 145 -11.50 4.19 24.54
CA LEU A 145 -12.12 2.87 24.62
C LEU A 145 -11.22 1.78 25.21
N ALA A 146 -9.93 2.06 25.44
CA ALA A 146 -9.02 1.05 25.99
C ALA A 146 -9.55 0.54 27.35
N PRO A 147 -9.71 -0.78 27.50
CA PRO A 147 -10.19 -1.31 28.76
C PRO A 147 -9.14 -1.10 29.85
N PRO A 148 -9.54 -0.81 31.09
CA PRO A 148 -8.61 -0.68 32.20
C PRO A 148 -7.94 -2.03 32.47
N ILE A 149 -6.62 -2.02 32.68
CA ILE A 149 -5.84 -3.20 33.05
C ILE A 149 -5.22 -3.00 34.43
N ALA A 150 -5.23 -4.04 35.27
CA ALA A 150 -4.73 -3.97 36.64
C ALA A 150 -3.20 -3.82 36.73
N ALA A 151 -2.48 -4.40 35.77
CA ALA A 151 -1.03 -4.27 35.64
C ALA A 151 -0.64 -4.18 34.16
N PRO A 152 0.32 -3.32 33.77
CA PRO A 152 0.78 -3.22 32.38
C PRO A 152 1.44 -4.53 31.93
N SER A 153 0.69 -5.37 31.20
CA SER A 153 1.22 -6.58 30.59
C SER A 153 0.45 -6.93 29.32
N TYR A 154 1.11 -7.58 28.36
CA TYR A 154 0.48 -8.03 27.12
C TYR A 154 -0.68 -9.00 27.38
N ALA A 155 -0.50 -9.92 28.34
CA ALA A 155 -1.53 -10.91 28.68
C ALA A 155 -2.78 -10.25 29.26
N ALA A 156 -2.62 -9.35 30.24
CA ALA A 156 -3.76 -8.64 30.84
C ALA A 156 -4.48 -7.73 29.82
N PHE A 157 -3.73 -7.10 28.91
CA PHE A 157 -4.34 -6.31 27.84
C PHE A 157 -5.14 -7.17 26.85
N LEU A 158 -4.60 -8.32 26.41
CA LEU A 158 -5.31 -9.23 25.50
C LEU A 158 -6.56 -9.81 26.16
N GLU A 159 -6.48 -10.19 27.43
CA GLU A 159 -7.64 -10.66 28.20
C GLU A 159 -8.71 -9.57 28.27
N ALA A 160 -8.35 -8.36 28.68
CA ALA A 160 -9.29 -7.24 28.78
C ALA A 160 -9.89 -6.88 27.41
N LEU A 161 -9.10 -6.95 26.34
CA LEU A 161 -9.53 -6.66 24.98
C LEU A 161 -10.60 -7.66 24.49
N LEU A 162 -10.47 -8.95 24.84
CA LEU A 162 -11.37 -10.01 24.39
C LEU A 162 -12.54 -10.28 25.34
N ALA A 163 -12.38 -10.00 26.63
CA ALA A 163 -13.36 -10.32 27.66
C ALA A 163 -14.30 -9.15 28.02
N THR A 164 -13.98 -7.91 27.63
CA THR A 164 -14.77 -6.72 28.04
C THR A 164 -15.53 -6.07 26.90
N PRO A 165 -16.71 -5.48 27.15
CA PRO A 165 -17.44 -4.70 26.15
C PRO A 165 -16.63 -3.52 25.58
N ALA A 166 -15.81 -2.86 26.42
CA ALA A 166 -14.91 -1.79 25.99
C ALA A 166 -13.85 -2.29 25.00
N GLY A 167 -13.26 -3.46 25.29
CA GLY A 167 -12.35 -4.14 24.37
C GLY A 167 -12.98 -4.48 23.02
N TRP A 168 -14.19 -5.05 23.02
CA TRP A 168 -14.95 -5.30 21.80
C TRP A 168 -15.31 -4.02 21.03
N ALA A 169 -15.70 -2.95 21.73
CA ALA A 169 -15.95 -1.65 21.11
C ALA A 169 -14.69 -1.10 20.44
N LEU A 170 -13.54 -1.16 21.12
CA LEU A 170 -12.25 -0.77 20.56
C LEU A 170 -11.88 -1.62 19.32
N LEU A 171 -12.10 -2.94 19.37
CA LEU A 171 -11.87 -3.82 18.22
C LEU A 171 -12.76 -3.45 17.04
N VAL A 172 -14.08 -3.40 17.22
CA VAL A 172 -15.02 -3.16 16.12
C VAL A 172 -14.85 -1.77 15.53
N LEU A 173 -14.82 -0.72 16.37
CA LEU A 173 -14.68 0.66 15.91
C LEU A 173 -13.28 0.91 15.34
N GLY A 174 -12.23 0.35 15.95
CA GLY A 174 -10.87 0.42 15.43
C GLY A 174 -10.75 -0.18 14.03
N HIS A 175 -11.33 -1.37 13.81
CA HIS A 175 -11.33 -2.00 12.49
C HIS A 175 -12.19 -1.22 11.48
N ALA A 176 -13.36 -0.72 11.88
CA ALA A 176 -14.23 0.06 11.00
C ALA A 176 -13.56 1.37 10.54
N VAL A 177 -12.97 2.13 11.47
CA VAL A 177 -12.24 3.37 11.16
C VAL A 177 -11.00 3.07 10.32
N GLY A 178 -10.22 2.05 10.70
CA GLY A 178 -9.06 1.60 9.92
C GLY A 178 -9.42 1.20 8.49
N PHE A 179 -10.54 0.48 8.32
CA PHE A 179 -11.06 0.09 7.00
C PHE A 179 -11.42 1.31 6.14
N LEU A 180 -12.04 2.34 6.72
CA LEU A 180 -12.35 3.58 5.99
C LEU A 180 -11.08 4.27 5.50
N PHE A 181 -10.08 4.44 6.37
CA PHE A 181 -8.79 5.02 5.98
C PHE A 181 -8.10 4.18 4.90
N ALA A 182 -8.10 2.85 5.03
CA ALA A 182 -7.53 1.95 4.04
C ALA A 182 -8.27 2.03 2.68
N ALA A 183 -9.60 2.11 2.69
CA ALA A 183 -10.41 2.25 1.48
C ALA A 183 -10.12 3.58 0.75
N VAL A 184 -9.99 4.68 1.48
CA VAL A 184 -9.60 5.98 0.91
C VAL A 184 -8.18 5.92 0.35
N ALA A 185 -7.22 5.42 1.13
CA ALA A 185 -5.81 5.30 0.74
C ALA A 185 -5.66 4.46 -0.54
N PHE A 186 -6.33 3.31 -0.57
CA PHE A 186 -6.36 2.43 -1.73
C PHE A 186 -6.99 3.13 -2.94
N SER A 187 -8.14 3.80 -2.75
CA SER A 187 -8.83 4.47 -3.86
C SER A 187 -7.99 5.55 -4.51
N ILE A 188 -7.27 6.36 -3.73
CA ILE A 188 -6.40 7.42 -4.26
C ILE A 188 -5.03 6.89 -4.72
N GLY A 189 -4.54 5.79 -4.15
CA GLY A 189 -3.16 5.33 -4.33
C GLY A 189 -2.97 4.23 -5.36
N ALA A 190 -3.94 3.31 -5.48
CA ALA A 190 -3.76 2.02 -6.15
C ALA A 190 -3.16 2.12 -7.55
N LEU A 191 -3.61 3.08 -8.37
CA LEU A 191 -3.17 3.22 -9.76
C LEU A 191 -2.52 4.58 -10.05
N SER A 192 -2.34 5.44 -9.04
CA SER A 192 -1.81 6.81 -9.24
C SER A 192 -0.33 6.82 -9.62
N LEU A 193 0.49 6.10 -8.86
CA LEU A 193 1.93 6.05 -9.10
C LEU A 193 2.31 5.43 -10.46
N PRO A 194 1.77 4.27 -10.88
CA PRO A 194 2.08 3.74 -12.21
C PRO A 194 1.59 4.66 -13.34
N LEU A 195 0.46 5.37 -13.17
CA LEU A 195 -0.01 6.35 -14.15
C LEU A 195 0.91 7.57 -14.29
N ILE A 196 1.38 8.11 -13.16
CA ILE A 196 2.35 9.21 -13.14
C ILE A 196 3.65 8.77 -13.82
N LEU A 197 4.12 7.56 -13.51
CA LEU A 197 5.35 7.03 -14.09
C LEU A 197 5.21 6.78 -15.59
N ASP A 198 4.15 6.12 -16.04
CA ASP A 198 3.96 5.77 -17.45
C ASP A 198 3.71 7.00 -18.34
N ARG A 199 2.86 7.92 -17.87
CA ARG A 199 2.27 8.98 -18.71
C ARG A 199 2.51 10.40 -18.23
N GLY A 200 3.18 10.61 -17.09
CA GLY A 200 3.57 11.95 -16.64
C GLY A 200 2.42 12.83 -16.12
N TYR A 201 1.29 12.24 -15.70
CA TYR A 201 0.18 12.99 -15.12
C TYR A 201 0.56 13.72 -13.82
N GLY A 202 -0.15 14.82 -13.52
CA GLY A 202 -0.06 15.47 -12.23
C GLY A 202 -0.67 14.61 -11.11
N ALA A 203 -0.23 14.85 -9.86
CA ALA A 203 -0.70 14.10 -8.69
C ALA A 203 -2.25 14.10 -8.53
N GLY A 204 -2.88 15.26 -8.70
CA GLY A 204 -4.34 15.39 -8.57
C GLY A 204 -5.10 14.62 -9.64
N GLU A 205 -4.66 14.72 -10.89
CA GLU A 205 -5.25 13.98 -12.02
C GLU A 205 -5.08 12.47 -11.84
N ALA A 206 -3.90 12.04 -11.37
CA ALA A 206 -3.61 10.63 -11.15
C ALA A 206 -4.47 10.04 -10.02
N MET A 207 -4.60 10.75 -8.88
CA MET A 207 -5.49 10.35 -7.80
C MET A 207 -6.95 10.31 -8.25
N ALA A 208 -7.40 11.30 -9.02
CA ALA A 208 -8.75 11.31 -9.57
C ALA A 208 -8.99 10.12 -10.53
N ALA A 209 -8.02 9.78 -11.38
CA ALA A 209 -8.08 8.62 -12.27
C ALA A 209 -8.11 7.30 -11.48
N SER A 210 -7.30 7.16 -10.42
CA SER A 210 -7.30 5.99 -9.54
C SER A 210 -8.66 5.80 -8.88
N VAL A 211 -9.24 6.88 -8.33
CA VAL A 211 -10.57 6.83 -7.71
C VAL A 211 -11.64 6.48 -8.75
N ALA A 212 -11.58 7.07 -9.95
CA ALA A 212 -12.52 6.74 -11.02
C ALA A 212 -12.39 5.27 -11.47
N ALA A 213 -11.18 4.72 -11.49
CA ALA A 213 -10.94 3.31 -11.78
C ALA A 213 -11.55 2.37 -10.74
N VAL A 214 -11.42 2.71 -9.44
CA VAL A 214 -12.07 1.96 -8.35
C VAL A 214 -13.59 2.03 -8.47
N ARG A 215 -14.16 3.22 -8.73
CA ARG A 215 -15.62 3.37 -8.91
C ARG A 215 -16.17 2.62 -10.13
N ALA A 216 -15.40 2.54 -11.21
CA ALA A 216 -15.80 1.80 -12.41
C ALA A 216 -15.69 0.28 -12.23
N ASN A 217 -14.89 -0.19 -11.27
CA ASN A 217 -14.58 -1.60 -11.02
C ASN A 217 -14.67 -1.96 -9.52
N PRO A 218 -15.81 -1.70 -8.84
CA PRO A 218 -15.85 -1.76 -7.38
C PRO A 218 -15.56 -3.16 -6.85
N LEU A 219 -16.16 -4.20 -7.44
CA LEU A 219 -15.94 -5.58 -7.02
C LEU A 219 -14.51 -6.07 -7.33
N PRO A 220 -13.98 -5.99 -8.58
CA PRO A 220 -12.59 -6.37 -8.84
C PRO A 220 -11.58 -5.61 -7.99
N MET A 221 -11.78 -4.32 -7.76
CA MET A 221 -10.85 -3.51 -6.97
C MET A 221 -10.95 -3.80 -5.46
N ALA A 222 -12.13 -4.15 -4.95
CA ALA A 222 -12.27 -4.67 -3.58
C ALA A 222 -11.58 -6.02 -3.40
N VAL A 223 -11.73 -6.93 -4.39
CA VAL A 223 -11.01 -8.21 -4.40
C VAL A 223 -9.49 -7.98 -4.47
N TRP A 224 -9.03 -7.05 -5.30
CA TRP A 224 -7.61 -6.68 -5.36
C TRP A 224 -7.09 -6.17 -4.01
N ALA A 225 -7.83 -5.25 -3.36
CA ALA A 225 -7.47 -4.75 -2.04
C ALA A 225 -7.39 -5.88 -1.00
N ALA A 226 -8.35 -6.82 -1.02
CA ALA A 226 -8.35 -7.98 -0.14
C ALA A 226 -7.16 -8.93 -0.42
N MET A 227 -6.81 -9.14 -1.68
CA MET A 227 -5.64 -9.94 -2.08
C MET A 227 -4.34 -9.30 -1.60
N VAL A 228 -4.19 -7.98 -1.77
CA VAL A 228 -3.03 -7.22 -1.27
C VAL A 228 -2.93 -7.36 0.25
N ALA A 229 -4.02 -7.09 0.98
CA ALA A 229 -4.04 -7.19 2.43
C ALA A 229 -3.73 -8.61 2.92
N GLY A 230 -4.35 -9.63 2.32
CA GLY A 230 -4.13 -11.03 2.65
C GLY A 230 -2.71 -11.49 2.37
N LEU A 231 -2.14 -11.13 1.22
CA LEU A 231 -0.75 -11.49 0.87
C LEU A 231 0.26 -10.79 1.78
N VAL A 232 0.06 -9.51 2.10
CA VAL A 232 0.92 -8.79 3.06
C VAL A 232 0.82 -9.42 4.44
N MET A 233 -0.38 -9.77 4.90
CA MET A 233 -0.57 -10.45 6.18
C MET A 233 0.15 -11.80 6.22
N LEU A 234 -0.06 -12.65 5.21
CA LEU A 234 0.59 -13.96 5.09
C LEU A 234 2.12 -13.83 4.98
N GLY A 235 2.62 -12.86 4.20
CA GLY A 235 4.05 -12.59 4.07
C GLY A 235 4.69 -12.03 5.34
N SER A 236 3.89 -11.47 6.25
CA SER A 236 4.36 -10.95 7.54
C SER A 236 4.52 -12.06 8.60
N LEU A 237 3.74 -13.14 8.51
CA LEU A 237 3.77 -14.26 9.47
C LEU A 237 5.17 -14.86 9.70
N PRO A 238 6.00 -15.15 8.67
CA PRO A 238 7.34 -15.66 8.88
C PRO A 238 8.30 -14.52 9.26
N LEU A 239 8.04 -13.81 10.36
CA LEU A 239 8.87 -12.71 10.87
C LEU A 239 9.22 -11.65 9.81
N LEU A 240 8.22 -11.24 9.02
CA LEU A 240 8.35 -10.27 7.92
C LEU A 240 9.20 -10.72 6.72
N VAL A 241 9.81 -11.91 6.75
CA VAL A 241 10.69 -12.42 5.69
C VAL A 241 9.94 -12.61 4.37
N GLY A 242 8.68 -13.06 4.46
CA GLY A 242 7.84 -13.25 3.28
C GLY A 242 7.53 -11.94 2.55
N LEU A 243 7.59 -10.79 3.23
CA LEU A 243 7.40 -9.48 2.59
C LEU A 243 8.49 -9.16 1.56
N ALA A 244 9.68 -9.73 1.69
CA ALA A 244 10.73 -9.58 0.69
C ALA A 244 10.39 -10.25 -0.66
N VAL A 245 9.40 -11.13 -0.69
CA VAL A 245 8.85 -11.72 -1.91
C VAL A 245 7.52 -11.07 -2.28
N VAL A 246 6.63 -10.92 -1.30
CA VAL A 246 5.27 -10.40 -1.52
C VAL A 246 5.28 -8.97 -2.05
N LEU A 247 6.07 -8.07 -1.47
CA LEU A 247 6.05 -6.65 -1.86
C LEU A 247 6.58 -6.43 -3.29
N PRO A 248 7.70 -7.03 -3.71
CA PRO A 248 8.10 -7.01 -5.12
C PRO A 248 7.03 -7.54 -6.07
N VAL A 249 6.47 -8.74 -5.79
CA VAL A 249 5.45 -9.36 -6.64
C VAL A 249 4.22 -8.47 -6.77
N LEU A 250 3.75 -7.88 -5.67
CA LEU A 250 2.62 -6.95 -5.68
C LEU A 250 2.95 -5.65 -6.44
N GLY A 251 4.18 -5.14 -6.34
CA GLY A 251 4.63 -3.99 -7.12
C GLY A 251 4.56 -4.27 -8.62
N HIS A 252 5.16 -5.36 -9.08
CA HIS A 252 5.07 -5.77 -10.49
C HIS A 252 3.62 -6.04 -10.92
N ALA A 253 2.84 -6.76 -10.10
CA ALA A 253 1.47 -7.09 -10.43
C ALA A 253 0.56 -5.84 -10.52
N THR A 254 0.81 -4.82 -9.70
CA THR A 254 0.06 -3.55 -9.75
C THR A 254 0.33 -2.79 -11.05
N TRP A 255 1.55 -2.86 -11.59
CA TRP A 255 1.84 -2.35 -12.94
C TRP A 255 0.97 -3.04 -14.00
N HIS A 256 0.92 -4.36 -13.96
CA HIS A 256 0.10 -5.15 -14.90
C HIS A 256 -1.41 -4.91 -14.76
N LEU A 257 -1.87 -4.66 -13.54
CA LEU A 257 -3.26 -4.27 -13.27
C LEU A 257 -3.54 -2.87 -13.85
N TYR A 258 -2.64 -1.92 -13.62
CA TYR A 258 -2.71 -0.57 -14.18
C TYR A 258 -2.84 -0.59 -15.70
N ARG A 259 -1.98 -1.34 -16.40
CA ARG A 259 -2.04 -1.48 -17.86
C ARG A 259 -3.41 -2.01 -18.28
N ARG A 260 -3.94 -3.06 -17.64
CA ARG A 260 -5.28 -3.58 -17.94
C ARG A 260 -6.39 -2.54 -17.76
N VAL A 261 -6.34 -1.73 -16.70
CA VAL A 261 -7.38 -0.73 -16.43
C VAL A 261 -7.27 0.48 -17.35
N MET A 262 -6.07 0.99 -17.65
CA MET A 262 -5.90 2.32 -18.25
C MET A 262 -5.23 2.38 -19.62
N GLY A 263 -4.73 1.26 -20.17
CA GLY A 263 -4.18 1.20 -21.53
C GLY A 263 -2.71 0.90 -21.55
#